data_AF-A0A7S3SW66-F1
#
_entry.id   AF-A0A7S3SW66-F1
#
_cell.length_a   1.000
_cell.length_b   1.000
_cell.length_c   1.000
_cell.angle_alpha   90.00
_cell.angle_beta   90.00
_cell.angle_gamma   90.00
#
_symmetry.space_group_name_H-M   'P 1'
#
loop_
_entity.id
_entity.type
_entity.pdbx_description
1 polymer ?
#
loop_
_entity_poly.entity_id
_entity_poly.type
_entity_poly.pdbx_seq_one_letter_code
_entity_poly.pdbx_strand_id
1 'polypeptide(L)'
;RLYTPHMLLRPLSRGASRLTVRGAALGGARLHRPAGAPSPLLRPLSTGPEPSGDEDGSGGDASEAPSLAPYLEAFVDPYEVDPKLPPPGRRWSAAEIRLKSDADLQKLWAVLLRERNMLASVKLLHERRKTTMPHPERARMTRKSMAMIKVVLGERQRSAETAMRRGDLLTKRQRRRQKALAAAEGEHGEAVGAGAAAGAHGG
;
A
#
# COMPACT_ATOMS: atom_id res chain seq x y z
N ARG A 1 -13.07 -13.11 -66.70
CA ARG A 1 -11.90 -12.26 -66.41
C ARG A 1 -11.30 -12.70 -65.08
N LEU A 2 -10.17 -13.41 -65.16
CA LEU A 2 -9.02 -13.49 -64.23
C LEU A 2 -9.37 -13.72 -62.74
N TYR A 3 -9.27 -14.90 -62.13
CA TYR A 3 -8.15 -15.86 -61.96
C TYR A 3 -6.96 -15.29 -61.14
N THR A 4 -6.74 -15.83 -59.93
CA THR A 4 -5.47 -16.18 -59.22
C THR A 4 -5.65 -16.19 -57.68
N PRO A 5 -4.89 -17.01 -56.89
CA PRO A 5 -5.43 -18.29 -56.43
C PRO A 5 -5.16 -18.64 -54.94
N HIS A 6 -5.74 -19.77 -54.54
CA HIS A 6 -5.33 -20.64 -53.42
C HIS A 6 -3.84 -21.02 -53.51
N MET A 7 -3.12 -20.93 -52.38
CA MET A 7 -2.13 -21.94 -52.01
C MET A 7 -2.05 -22.09 -50.48
N LEU A 8 -2.40 -23.31 -50.07
CA LEU A 8 -2.03 -24.01 -48.85
C LEU A 8 -0.55 -23.82 -48.50
N LEU A 9 -0.21 -23.82 -47.22
CA LEU A 9 0.81 -24.70 -46.63
C LEU A 9 0.81 -24.57 -45.09
N ARG A 10 0.16 -25.52 -44.43
CA ARG A 10 0.54 -26.04 -43.10
C ARG A 10 1.64 -27.11 -43.32
N PRO A 11 2.24 -27.70 -42.28
CA PRO A 11 2.91 -27.15 -41.10
C PRO A 11 4.34 -27.73 -40.97
N LEU A 12 5.22 -27.15 -40.14
CA LEU A 12 6.45 -27.83 -39.72
C LEU A 12 6.48 -28.03 -38.20
N SER A 13 6.40 -29.31 -37.86
CA SER A 13 6.70 -29.93 -36.59
C SER A 13 8.11 -29.60 -36.10
N ARG A 14 8.21 -29.11 -34.87
CA ARG A 14 9.32 -29.26 -33.92
C ARG A 14 8.65 -29.05 -32.55
N GLY A 15 8.50 -30.06 -31.72
CA GLY A 15 9.58 -30.79 -31.09
C GLY A 15 9.34 -30.65 -29.59
N ALA A 16 9.17 -31.78 -28.93
CA ALA A 16 8.71 -31.89 -27.56
C ALA A 16 9.60 -31.13 -26.55
N SER A 17 8.96 -30.55 -25.55
CA SER A 17 9.48 -30.54 -24.17
C SER A 17 8.30 -30.39 -23.22
N ARG A 18 7.67 -31.54 -22.93
CA ARG A 18 6.88 -31.71 -21.70
C ARG A 18 7.86 -31.57 -20.54
N LEU A 19 7.92 -30.37 -19.96
CA LEU A 19 8.51 -30.17 -18.65
C LEU A 19 7.57 -30.81 -17.62
N THR A 20 7.83 -32.09 -17.36
CA THR A 20 7.42 -32.79 -16.16
C THR A 20 8.01 -32.04 -14.96
N VAL A 21 7.24 -31.15 -14.34
CA VAL A 21 7.55 -30.69 -12.99
C VAL A 21 7.24 -31.85 -12.06
N ARG A 22 8.24 -32.71 -11.87
CA ARG A 22 8.30 -33.64 -10.75
C ARG A 22 8.13 -32.83 -9.47
N GLY A 23 7.18 -33.27 -8.65
CA GLY A 23 6.95 -32.72 -7.32
C GLY A 23 8.24 -32.76 -6.51
N ALA A 24 8.75 -31.59 -6.16
CA ALA A 24 9.51 -31.42 -4.95
C ALA A 24 8.48 -31.14 -3.84
N ALA A 25 8.10 -32.21 -3.15
CA ALA A 25 7.53 -32.10 -1.82
C ALA A 25 8.57 -31.43 -0.92
N LEU A 26 8.57 -30.11 -0.88
CA LEU A 26 9.19 -29.37 0.20
C LEU A 26 8.29 -29.62 1.41
N GLY A 27 8.69 -30.65 2.15
CA GLY A 27 8.14 -31.00 3.43
C GLY A 27 7.97 -29.73 4.25
N GLY A 28 6.79 -29.63 4.88
CA GLY A 28 6.56 -28.64 5.89
C GLY A 28 7.69 -28.71 6.90
N ALA A 29 8.58 -27.71 6.86
CA ALA A 29 9.37 -27.32 8.00
C ALA A 29 8.38 -26.79 9.02
N ARG A 30 7.71 -27.73 9.68
CA ARG A 30 7.07 -27.55 10.98
C ARG A 30 8.23 -27.11 11.86
N LEU A 31 8.36 -25.80 12.06
CA LEU A 31 9.19 -25.27 13.13
C LEU A 31 8.58 -25.82 14.42
N HIS A 32 9.10 -26.98 14.83
CA HIS A 32 8.91 -27.49 16.16
C HIS A 32 9.52 -26.44 17.08
N ARG A 33 8.66 -25.60 17.66
CA ARG A 33 9.04 -24.80 18.83
C ARG A 33 9.43 -25.83 19.91
N PRO A 34 10.69 -25.89 20.35
CA PRO A 34 11.06 -26.78 21.44
C PRO A 34 10.21 -26.42 22.66
N ALA A 35 9.55 -27.43 23.23
CA ALA A 35 8.84 -27.28 24.49
C ALA A 35 9.87 -26.86 25.55
N GLY A 36 9.73 -25.64 26.07
CA GLY A 36 10.65 -25.05 27.04
C GLY A 36 11.25 -23.69 26.68
N ALA A 37 11.03 -23.16 25.47
CA ALA A 37 11.49 -21.81 25.13
C ALA A 37 10.54 -20.73 25.71
N PRO A 38 10.97 -19.93 26.71
CA PRO A 38 10.16 -18.84 27.24
C PRO A 38 9.85 -17.85 26.11
N SER A 39 8.59 -17.42 26.03
CA SER A 39 8.17 -16.35 25.11
C SER A 39 9.06 -15.12 25.29
N PRO A 40 9.32 -14.31 24.24
CA PRO A 40 9.98 -13.02 24.42
C PRO A 40 9.01 -12.12 25.20
N LEU A 41 9.13 -12.19 26.52
CA LEU A 41 8.48 -11.28 27.43
C LEU A 41 8.98 -9.89 27.07
N LEU A 42 8.02 -9.00 26.78
CA LEU A 42 8.23 -7.56 26.79
C LEU A 42 9.03 -7.23 28.05
N ARG A 43 10.25 -6.76 27.85
CA ARG A 43 11.15 -6.33 28.92
C ARG A 43 10.40 -5.27 29.73
N PRO A 44 10.09 -5.50 31.01
CA PRO A 44 9.50 -4.44 31.82
C PRO A 44 10.48 -3.27 31.85
N LEU A 45 9.95 -2.08 31.61
CA LEU A 45 10.70 -0.83 31.64
C LEU A 45 11.41 -0.73 32.99
N SER A 46 12.72 -0.50 32.94
CA SER A 46 13.56 -0.28 34.12
C SER A 46 12.87 0.70 35.06
N THR A 47 12.63 0.29 36.30
CA THR A 47 12.27 1.18 37.39
C THR A 47 13.38 2.22 37.52
N GLY A 48 13.02 3.48 37.30
CA GLY A 48 13.88 4.62 37.62
C GLY A 48 14.04 4.77 39.13
N PRO A 49 15.02 5.58 39.57
CA PRO A 49 15.40 5.67 40.97
C PRO A 49 14.26 6.24 41.83
N GLU A 50 14.00 5.57 42.95
CA GLU A 50 13.15 6.03 44.04
C GLU A 50 13.56 7.44 44.49
N PRO A 51 12.68 8.45 44.44
CA PRO A 51 12.92 9.72 45.11
C PRO A 51 12.58 9.56 46.60
N SER A 52 13.62 9.44 47.43
CA SER A 52 13.53 9.73 48.86
C SER A 52 13.35 11.24 49.03
N GLY A 53 12.14 11.68 49.37
CA GLY A 53 11.84 13.06 49.67
C GLY A 53 10.49 13.16 50.35
N ASP A 54 10.51 13.50 51.64
CA ASP A 54 9.37 13.84 52.46
C ASP A 54 8.62 15.06 51.86
N GLU A 55 7.36 14.88 51.46
CA GLU A 55 6.46 15.97 51.06
C GLU A 55 5.10 15.75 51.77
N ASP A 56 4.97 16.38 52.94
CA ASP A 56 3.68 16.69 53.55
C ASP A 56 2.98 17.75 52.69
N GLY A 57 1.87 17.41 52.04
CA GLY A 57 1.09 18.42 51.33
C GLY A 57 -0.01 17.89 50.43
N SER A 58 -1.25 18.00 50.92
CA SER A 58 -2.49 18.26 50.17
C SER A 58 -2.83 17.37 48.96
N GLY A 59 -3.92 16.61 49.08
CA GLY A 59 -4.43 15.68 48.08
C GLY A 59 -4.49 16.24 46.65
N GLY A 60 -3.49 15.86 45.86
CA GLY A 60 -3.47 16.01 44.42
C GLY A 60 -4.20 14.84 43.77
N ASP A 61 -5.23 15.18 43.01
CA ASP A 61 -6.03 14.38 42.09
C ASP A 61 -5.30 13.12 41.59
N ALA A 62 -5.75 11.95 42.04
CA ALA A 62 -5.30 10.67 41.51
C ALA A 62 -5.71 10.63 40.04
N SER A 63 -4.74 10.93 39.16
CA SER A 63 -4.85 10.89 37.71
C SER A 63 -5.76 9.74 37.27
N GLU A 64 -7.01 10.06 36.96
CA GLU A 64 -8.03 9.10 36.55
C GLU A 64 -7.54 8.48 35.24
N ALA A 65 -6.99 7.26 35.32
CA ALA A 65 -6.53 6.56 34.14
C ALA A 65 -7.69 6.53 33.15
N PRO A 66 -7.49 6.94 31.88
CA PRO A 66 -8.59 7.08 30.94
C PRO A 66 -9.33 5.75 30.85
N SER A 67 -10.64 5.79 31.14
CA SER A 67 -11.45 4.58 31.23
C SER A 67 -11.39 3.81 29.91
N LEU A 68 -11.13 2.50 30.00
CA LEU A 68 -11.06 1.62 28.83
C LEU A 68 -12.45 1.26 28.26
N ALA A 69 -13.51 1.56 29.00
CA ALA A 69 -14.89 1.25 28.64
C ALA A 69 -15.25 1.66 27.19
N PRO A 70 -15.06 2.93 26.75
CA PRO A 70 -15.39 3.35 25.39
C PRO A 70 -14.59 2.61 24.29
N TYR A 71 -13.36 2.16 24.60
CA TYR A 71 -12.57 1.37 23.65
C TYR A 71 -13.05 -0.06 23.52
N LEU A 72 -13.58 -0.65 24.60
CA LEU A 72 -14.15 -1.99 24.59
C LEU A 72 -15.52 -2.02 23.93
N GLU A 73 -16.33 -0.98 24.10
CA GLU A 73 -17.62 -0.83 23.42
C GLU A 73 -17.50 -0.87 21.90
N ALA A 74 -16.39 -0.40 21.33
CA ALA A 74 -16.13 -0.47 19.90
C ALA A 74 -16.01 -1.90 19.34
N PHE A 75 -15.92 -2.92 20.19
CA PHE A 75 -15.93 -4.34 19.79
C PHE A 75 -17.30 -5.01 19.91
N VAL A 76 -18.30 -4.31 20.43
CA VAL A 76 -19.68 -4.80 20.54
C VAL A 76 -20.40 -4.56 19.20
N ASP A 77 -21.04 -5.61 18.69
CA ASP A 77 -21.78 -5.54 17.42
C ASP A 77 -23.15 -4.89 17.62
N PRO A 78 -23.50 -3.84 16.85
CA PRO A 78 -24.82 -3.23 16.92
C PRO A 78 -25.98 -4.23 16.75
N TYR A 79 -25.81 -5.28 15.92
CA TYR A 79 -26.86 -6.28 15.68
C TYR A 79 -27.04 -7.26 16.85
N GLU A 80 -26.07 -7.37 17.77
CA GLU A 80 -26.25 -8.13 19.01
C GLU A 80 -27.09 -7.36 20.03
N VAL A 81 -26.99 -6.02 20.02
CA VAL A 81 -27.75 -5.13 20.90
C VAL A 81 -29.18 -4.98 20.37
N ASP A 82 -29.29 -4.63 19.08
CA ASP A 82 -30.56 -4.36 18.41
C ASP A 82 -30.73 -5.25 17.17
N PRO A 83 -31.38 -6.42 17.30
CA PRO A 83 -31.60 -7.34 16.16
C PRO A 83 -32.50 -6.79 15.05
N LYS A 84 -33.20 -5.68 15.30
CA LYS A 84 -34.15 -5.04 14.37
C LYS A 84 -33.49 -3.98 13.47
N LEU A 85 -32.17 -3.81 13.57
CA LEU A 85 -31.45 -2.87 12.72
C LEU A 85 -31.64 -3.17 11.23
N PRO A 86 -31.65 -2.14 10.37
CA PRO A 86 -31.73 -2.34 8.93
C PRO A 86 -30.53 -3.17 8.45
N PRO A 87 -30.68 -3.94 7.37
CA PRO A 87 -29.58 -4.72 6.81
C PRO A 87 -28.35 -3.85 6.52
N PRO A 88 -27.14 -4.43 6.61
CA PRO A 88 -25.91 -3.69 6.40
C PRO A 88 -25.81 -3.15 4.97
N GLY A 89 -25.17 -1.98 4.86
CA GLY A 89 -25.01 -1.28 3.60
C GLY A 89 -24.11 -1.99 2.58
N ARG A 90 -24.06 -1.41 1.38
CA ARG A 90 -23.21 -1.88 0.28
C ARG A 90 -21.72 -1.66 0.58
N ARG A 91 -20.85 -2.51 0.01
CA ARG A 91 -19.40 -2.29 -0.01
C ARG A 91 -19.00 -1.04 -0.80
N TRP A 92 -17.83 -0.49 -0.46
CA TRP A 92 -17.16 0.56 -1.23
C TRP A 92 -16.76 0.06 -2.61
N SER A 93 -17.02 0.88 -3.63
CA SER A 93 -16.59 0.63 -5.02
C SER A 93 -15.23 1.27 -5.31
N ALA A 94 -14.55 0.77 -6.34
CA ALA A 94 -13.30 1.37 -6.82
C ALA A 94 -13.49 2.83 -7.23
N ALA A 95 -14.60 3.12 -7.92
CA ALA A 95 -14.91 4.45 -8.44
C ALA A 95 -15.05 5.47 -7.31
N GLU A 96 -15.79 5.14 -6.25
CA GLU A 96 -15.95 6.02 -5.08
C GLU A 96 -14.60 6.24 -4.36
N ILE A 97 -13.80 5.19 -4.19
CA ILE A 97 -12.50 5.28 -3.51
C ILE A 97 -11.53 6.18 -4.30
N ARG A 98 -11.55 6.13 -5.64
CA ARG A 98 -10.68 6.97 -6.48
C ARG A 98 -10.94 8.46 -6.32
N LEU A 99 -12.16 8.86 -5.97
CA LEU A 99 -12.54 10.26 -5.76
C LEU A 99 -12.12 10.83 -4.39
N LYS A 100 -11.60 10.01 -3.47
CA LYS A 100 -11.23 10.45 -2.12
C LYS A 100 -9.76 10.83 -1.98
N SER A 101 -9.46 11.76 -1.07
CA SER A 101 -8.08 12.13 -0.72
C SER A 101 -7.34 10.97 -0.03
N ASP A 102 -6.01 10.95 -0.05
CA ASP A 102 -5.22 9.92 0.65
C ASP A 102 -5.45 9.97 2.17
N ALA A 103 -5.65 11.16 2.74
CA ALA A 103 -5.96 11.35 4.16
C ALA A 103 -7.32 10.74 4.54
N ASP A 104 -8.35 10.95 3.71
CA ASP A 104 -9.68 10.36 3.95
C ASP A 104 -9.65 8.85 3.75
N LEU A 105 -8.81 8.37 2.84
CA LEU A 105 -8.62 6.94 2.62
C LEU A 105 -7.98 6.25 3.83
N GLN A 106 -7.05 6.92 4.51
CA GLN A 106 -6.49 6.44 5.79
C GLN A 106 -7.55 6.40 6.89
N LYS A 107 -8.38 7.44 7.02
CA LYS A 107 -9.51 7.45 7.97
C LYS A 107 -10.49 6.33 7.68
N LEU A 108 -10.85 6.14 6.42
CA LEU A 108 -11.71 5.04 5.97
C LEU A 108 -11.11 3.68 6.30
N TRP A 109 -9.80 3.51 6.09
CA TRP A 109 -9.09 2.30 6.48
C TRP A 109 -9.20 2.03 7.98
N ALA A 110 -9.06 3.04 8.83
CA ALA A 110 -9.21 2.90 10.28
C ALA A 110 -10.63 2.45 10.68
N VAL A 111 -11.67 3.01 10.06
CA VAL A 111 -13.07 2.58 10.27
C VAL A 111 -13.26 1.13 9.86
N LEU A 112 -12.81 0.75 8.65
CA LEU A 112 -12.90 -0.64 8.17
C LEU A 112 -12.10 -1.62 9.04
N LEU A 113 -10.99 -1.17 9.61
CA LEU A 113 -10.16 -1.98 10.49
C LEU A 113 -10.88 -2.28 11.81
N ARG A 114 -11.55 -1.28 12.40
CA ARG A 114 -12.38 -1.47 13.61
C ARG A 114 -13.53 -2.44 13.33
N GLU A 115 -14.27 -2.23 12.24
CA GLU A 115 -15.34 -3.13 11.79
C GLU A 115 -14.82 -4.57 11.63
N ARG A 116 -13.69 -4.76 10.94
CA ARG A 116 -13.09 -6.09 10.75
C ARG A 116 -12.74 -6.76 12.09
N ASN A 117 -12.21 -6.00 13.03
CA ASN A 117 -11.81 -6.52 14.34
C ASN A 117 -13.05 -6.87 15.19
N MET A 118 -14.08 -6.01 15.21
CA MET A 118 -15.38 -6.29 15.83
C MET A 118 -16.00 -7.58 15.26
N LEU A 119 -16.11 -7.68 13.93
CA LEU A 119 -16.67 -8.87 13.26
C LEU A 119 -15.87 -10.16 13.56
N ALA A 120 -14.56 -10.06 13.78
CA ALA A 120 -13.75 -11.21 14.18
C ALA A 120 -14.10 -11.69 15.60
N SER A 121 -14.28 -10.76 16.54
CA SER A 121 -14.74 -11.07 17.90
C SER A 121 -16.14 -11.69 17.90
N VAL A 122 -17.07 -11.13 17.13
CA VAL A 122 -18.45 -11.63 17.01
C VAL A 122 -18.49 -13.03 16.41
N LYS A 123 -17.71 -13.26 15.37
CA LYS A 123 -17.61 -14.58 14.75
C LYS A 123 -17.16 -15.63 15.76
N LEU A 124 -16.11 -15.34 16.53
CA LEU A 124 -15.61 -16.23 17.56
C LEU A 124 -16.65 -16.46 18.67
N LEU A 125 -17.39 -15.42 19.06
CA LEU A 125 -18.48 -15.52 20.04
C LEU A 125 -19.57 -16.49 19.58
N HIS A 126 -20.00 -16.40 18.33
CA HIS A 126 -21.02 -17.26 17.75
C HIS A 126 -20.55 -18.70 17.55
N GLU A 127 -19.30 -18.89 17.12
CA GLU A 127 -18.69 -20.21 17.04
C GLU A 127 -18.67 -20.91 18.41
N ARG A 128 -18.34 -20.17 19.48
CA ARG A 128 -18.38 -20.69 20.87
C ARG A 128 -19.80 -20.98 21.36
N ARG A 129 -20.76 -20.11 21.02
CA ARG A 129 -22.18 -20.28 21.36
C ARG A 129 -22.89 -21.32 20.49
N LYS A 130 -22.24 -21.83 19.44
CA LYS A 130 -22.82 -22.70 18.41
C LYS A 130 -24.04 -22.08 17.73
N THR A 131 -24.03 -20.76 17.57
CA THR A 131 -25.08 -19.98 16.91
C THR A 131 -24.58 -19.43 15.58
N THR A 132 -25.50 -19.03 14.69
CA THR A 132 -25.14 -18.41 13.41
C THR A 132 -24.97 -16.92 13.59
N MET A 133 -23.84 -16.38 13.13
CA MET A 133 -23.54 -14.95 13.18
C MET A 133 -24.55 -14.14 12.34
N PRO A 134 -25.07 -13.01 12.86
CA PRO A 134 -25.87 -12.09 12.06
C PRO A 134 -25.02 -11.45 10.96
N HIS A 135 -25.52 -11.51 9.73
CA HIS A 135 -24.91 -10.87 8.55
C HIS A 135 -23.41 -11.21 8.32
N PRO A 136 -23.06 -12.50 8.10
CA PRO A 136 -21.67 -12.93 7.93
C PRO A 136 -21.02 -12.37 6.65
N GLU A 137 -21.82 -11.91 5.69
CA GLU A 137 -21.36 -11.27 4.46
C GLU A 137 -20.59 -9.98 4.73
N ARG A 138 -20.86 -9.27 5.84
CA ARG A 138 -20.15 -8.04 6.24
C ARG A 138 -18.65 -8.25 6.26
N ALA A 139 -18.18 -9.35 6.87
CA ALA A 139 -16.75 -9.66 6.96
C ALA A 139 -16.09 -9.81 5.58
N ARG A 140 -16.83 -10.32 4.58
CA ARG A 140 -16.35 -10.40 3.20
C ARG A 140 -16.37 -9.02 2.52
N MET A 141 -17.40 -8.21 2.75
CA MET A 141 -17.52 -6.86 2.18
C MET A 141 -16.46 -5.90 2.71
N THR A 142 -16.17 -5.95 4.01
CA THR A 142 -15.10 -5.16 4.66
C THR A 142 -13.73 -5.53 4.07
N ARG A 143 -13.42 -6.82 3.97
CA ARG A 143 -12.17 -7.29 3.33
C ARG A 143 -12.04 -6.83 1.88
N LYS A 144 -13.12 -6.92 1.10
CA LYS A 144 -13.13 -6.46 -0.29
C LYS A 144 -12.92 -4.95 -0.38
N SER A 145 -13.56 -4.17 0.49
CA SER A 145 -13.36 -2.71 0.55
C SER A 145 -11.90 -2.37 0.87
N MET A 146 -11.30 -3.02 1.88
CA MET A 146 -9.88 -2.86 2.20
C MET A 146 -8.95 -3.23 1.04
N ALA A 147 -9.24 -4.31 0.31
CA ALA A 147 -8.46 -4.68 -0.87
C ALA A 147 -8.54 -3.62 -1.98
N MET A 148 -9.72 -3.03 -2.20
CA MET A 148 -9.87 -1.94 -3.17
C MET A 148 -9.07 -0.70 -2.80
N ILE A 149 -9.04 -0.35 -1.52
CA ILE A 149 -8.19 0.75 -1.01
C ILE A 149 -6.73 0.51 -1.39
N LYS A 150 -6.20 -0.69 -1.14
CA LYS A 150 -4.83 -1.05 -1.50
C LYS A 150 -4.57 -0.97 -3.00
N VAL A 151 -5.51 -1.43 -3.82
CA VAL A 151 -5.40 -1.34 -5.28
C VAL A 151 -5.31 0.11 -5.73
N VAL A 152 -6.19 0.98 -5.25
CA VAL A 152 -6.20 2.41 -5.63
C VAL A 152 -4.92 3.12 -5.19
N LEU A 153 -4.41 2.84 -3.98
CA LEU A 153 -3.12 3.39 -3.55
C LEU A 153 -1.97 2.92 -4.46
N GLY A 154 -1.96 1.66 -4.88
CA GLY A 154 -0.99 1.14 -5.84
C GLY A 154 -1.15 1.71 -7.25
N GLU A 155 -2.37 2.02 -7.70
CA GLU A 155 -2.62 2.76 -8.95
C GLU A 155 -2.03 4.19 -8.88
N ARG A 156 -2.27 4.90 -7.77
CA ARG A 156 -1.76 6.26 -7.53
C ARG A 156 -0.25 6.31 -7.50
N GLN A 157 0.38 5.38 -6.78
CA GLN A 157 1.84 5.29 -6.70
C GLN A 157 2.48 5.07 -8.07
N ARG A 158 1.96 4.13 -8.88
CA ARG A 158 2.43 3.88 -10.24
C ARG A 158 2.23 5.10 -11.16
N SER A 159 1.11 5.80 -11.01
CA SER A 159 0.82 7.03 -11.76
C SER A 159 1.80 8.15 -11.41
N ALA A 160 2.14 8.31 -10.12
CA ALA A 160 3.13 9.29 -9.67
C ALA A 160 4.54 8.94 -10.17
N GLU A 161 4.94 7.67 -10.07
CA GLU A 161 6.24 7.20 -10.54
C GLU A 161 6.44 7.40 -12.04
N THR A 162 5.43 7.04 -12.84
CA THR A 162 5.47 7.25 -14.29
C THR A 162 5.51 8.74 -14.67
N ALA A 163 4.79 9.59 -13.94
CA ALA A 163 4.83 11.04 -14.12
C ALA A 163 6.22 11.63 -13.80
N MET A 164 6.82 11.23 -12.67
CA MET A 164 8.17 11.66 -12.28
C MET A 164 9.21 11.23 -13.32
N ARG A 165 9.18 9.95 -13.72
CA ARG A 165 10.09 9.42 -14.76
C ARG A 165 9.97 10.18 -16.08
N ARG A 166 8.75 10.56 -16.47
CA ARG A 166 8.52 11.40 -17.65
C ARG A 166 9.10 12.80 -17.46
N GLY A 167 8.92 13.42 -16.29
CA GLY A 167 9.51 14.71 -15.94
C GLY A 167 11.04 14.71 -16.06
N ASP A 168 11.70 13.69 -15.50
CA ASP A 168 13.17 13.56 -15.56
C ASP A 168 13.70 13.47 -16.99
N LEU A 169 13.01 12.71 -17.85
CA LEU A 169 13.39 12.58 -19.26
C LEU A 169 13.26 13.91 -20.00
N LEU A 170 12.22 14.68 -19.72
CA LEU A 170 12.03 16.01 -20.29
C LEU A 170 13.14 16.97 -19.84
N THR A 171 13.48 16.96 -18.55
CA THR A 171 14.58 17.78 -18.01
C THR A 171 15.92 17.39 -18.63
N LYS A 172 16.22 16.09 -18.77
CA LYS A 172 17.43 15.61 -19.45
C LYS A 172 17.46 16.06 -20.92
N ARG A 173 16.34 16.00 -21.62
CA ARG A 173 16.21 16.45 -23.01
C ARG A 173 16.41 17.97 -23.13
N GLN A 174 15.84 18.75 -22.23
CA GLN A 174 16.03 20.21 -22.16
C GLN A 174 17.49 20.57 -21.92
N ARG A 175 18.16 19.93 -20.95
CA ARG A 175 19.60 20.13 -20.70
C ARG A 175 20.46 19.81 -21.91
N ARG A 176 20.20 18.70 -22.60
CA ARG A 176 20.90 18.34 -23.84
C ARG A 176 20.69 19.39 -24.94
N ARG A 177 19.45 19.87 -25.10
CA ARG A 177 19.12 20.92 -26.06
C ARG A 177 19.81 22.24 -25.72
N GLN A 178 19.75 22.69 -24.46
CA GLN A 178 20.43 23.91 -24.02
C GLN A 178 21.95 23.82 -24.21
N LYS A 179 22.56 22.69 -23.86
CA LYS A 179 24.00 22.46 -24.10
C LYS A 179 24.35 22.52 -25.59
N ALA A 180 23.51 21.95 -26.45
CA ALA A 180 23.72 22.00 -27.91
C ALA A 180 23.58 23.43 -28.47
N LEU A 181 22.58 24.19 -27.99
CA LEU A 181 22.41 25.60 -28.37
C LEU A 181 23.60 26.45 -27.89
N ALA A 182 24.03 26.29 -26.64
CA ALA A 182 25.20 27.00 -26.11
C ALA A 182 26.52 26.63 -26.83
N ALA A 183 26.67 25.37 -27.26
CA ALA A 183 27.81 24.97 -28.08
C ALA A 183 27.78 25.65 -29.47
N ALA A 184 26.60 25.71 -30.11
CA ALA A 184 26.45 26.41 -31.39
C ALA A 184 26.70 27.92 -31.29
N GLU A 185 26.30 28.55 -30.18
CA GLU A 185 26.59 29.97 -29.90
C GLU A 185 28.09 30.20 -29.64
N GLY A 186 28.77 29.28 -28.94
CA GLY A 186 30.21 29.35 -28.68
C GLY A 186 31.06 29.21 -29.95
N GLU A 187 30.72 28.27 -30.83
CA GLU A 187 31.41 28.08 -32.12
C GLU A 187 31.27 29.30 -33.03
N HIS A 188 30.13 30.00 -32.98
CA HIS A 188 29.91 31.20 -33.78
C HIS A 188 30.71 32.41 -33.27
N GLY A 189 30.92 32.54 -31.96
CA GLY A 189 31.75 33.58 -31.36
C GLY A 189 33.25 33.45 -31.69
N GLU A 190 33.76 32.22 -31.75
CA GLU A 190 35.17 31.95 -32.08
C GLU A 190 35.48 32.24 -33.56
N ALA A 191 34.56 31.92 -34.47
CA ALA A 191 34.69 32.22 -35.90
C ALA A 191 34.68 33.74 -36.18
N VAL A 192 33.87 34.52 -35.47
CA VAL A 192 33.82 35.99 -35.61
C VAL A 192 35.09 36.64 -35.01
N GLY A 193 35.60 36.12 -33.89
CA GLY A 193 36.86 36.59 -33.28
C GLY A 193 38.09 36.31 -34.15
N ALA A 194 38.16 35.15 -34.80
CA ALA A 194 39.25 34.81 -35.73
C ALA A 194 39.23 35.67 -37.00
N GLY A 195 38.03 36.02 -37.50
CA GLY A 195 37.87 36.93 -38.65
C GLY A 195 38.30 38.37 -38.35
N ALA A 196 38.08 38.88 -37.14
CA ALA A 196 38.49 40.22 -36.74
C ALA A 196 40.01 40.37 -36.54
N ALA A 197 40.70 39.33 -36.05
CA ALA A 197 42.15 39.35 -35.86
C ALA A 197 42.93 39.28 -37.18
N ALA A 198 42.40 38.62 -38.22
CA ALA A 198 43.03 38.54 -39.53
C ALA A 198 42.95 39.85 -40.36
N GLY A 199 41.97 40.72 -40.07
CA GLY A 199 41.78 41.99 -40.78
C GLY A 199 42.66 43.15 -40.32
N ALA A 200 43.35 43.03 -39.18
CA ALA A 200 44.10 44.14 -38.58
C ALA A 200 45.56 44.27 -39.06
N HIS A 201 46.05 43.36 -39.91
CA HIS A 201 47.47 43.31 -40.32
C HIS A 201 47.76 43.69 -41.78
N GLY A 202 46.75 44.16 -42.54
CA GLY A 202 46.90 44.64 -43.91
C GLY A 202 46.51 46.10 -44.04
N GLY A 203 47.44 47.00 -43.75
CA GLY A 203 47.29 48.46 -43.90
C GLY A 203 48.65 49.14 -43.84
#